data_AF-A0AAV6NTM8-F1
#
_entry.id   AF-A0AAV6NTM8-F1
#
_cell.length_a   1.000
_cell.length_b   1.000
_cell.length_c   1.000
_cell.angle_alpha   90.00
_cell.angle_beta   90.00
_cell.angle_gamma   90.00
#
_symmetry.space_group_name_H-M   'P 1'
#
loop_
_entity.id
_entity.type
_entity.pdbx_description
1 polymer ?
#
loop_
_entity_poly.entity_id
_entity_poly.type
_entity_poly.pdbx_seq_one_letter_code
_entity_poly.pdbx_strand_id
1 'polypeptide(L)'
;MFSSIFLVLVLVGLSWEQFVHSQNVDGNQFASPAAIPFMLSMANAQLSNLSSIINSELSSRFHFCSRDTQADWNKAFNFSSNLRFLSSCLQKTNGDFSKRLCTAAEINFYFDSMILQDPGSGSFLKLNKNCNLTSWSPGCEPGWACSVGPEQSVDLSNSQLFPSRMHDCRACCEGFFCPQGLTCMIPCPLGSYCPNAKLNRTTGVCEPYLYQLPPGRPNHTCGGANIWADVGRSKEMFCPDGSFCPSSTEQIPCESGHYCRMGSTSQNRCFKLTSCDGSATNQDIHAYGVMLLVALSTVLLIIYNFFDQILAARERRLAKSREAAAKSAKATAKAQQKCKGNGKSTAKVESCKRCS
;
A
#
# COMPACT_ATOMS: atom_id res chain seq x y z
N MET A 1 68.16 24.29 -35.36
CA MET A 1 67.84 22.85 -35.36
C MET A 1 67.53 22.25 -33.98
N PHE A 2 67.92 22.86 -32.85
CA PHE A 2 67.62 22.30 -31.51
C PHE A 2 66.24 22.64 -30.94
N SER A 3 65.57 23.70 -31.43
CA SER A 3 64.25 24.12 -30.89
C SER A 3 63.09 23.24 -31.38
N SER A 4 63.14 22.75 -32.62
CA SER A 4 62.06 21.93 -33.20
C SER A 4 62.04 20.50 -32.65
N ILE A 5 63.17 19.98 -32.15
CA ILE A 5 63.24 18.62 -31.60
C ILE A 5 62.58 18.56 -30.21
N PHE A 6 62.70 19.63 -29.42
CA PHE A 6 62.11 19.70 -28.09
C PHE A 6 60.57 19.78 -28.14
N LEU A 7 60.02 20.48 -29.15
CA LEU A 7 58.57 20.59 -29.33
C LEU A 7 57.93 19.25 -29.75
N VAL A 8 58.64 18.46 -30.55
CA VAL A 8 58.18 17.11 -30.97
C VAL A 8 58.22 16.14 -29.80
N LEU A 9 59.24 16.20 -28.94
CA LEU A 9 59.32 15.34 -27.74
C LEU A 9 58.22 15.66 -26.71
N VAL A 10 57.84 16.92 -26.55
CA VAL A 10 56.74 17.31 -25.64
C VAL A 10 55.38 16.90 -26.19
N LEU A 11 55.16 16.95 -27.51
CA LEU A 11 53.92 16.49 -28.14
C LEU A 11 53.79 14.95 -28.13
N VAL A 12 54.90 14.22 -28.28
CA VAL A 12 54.90 12.74 -28.17
C VAL A 12 54.71 12.29 -26.71
N GLY A 13 55.25 13.02 -25.73
CA GLY A 13 55.09 12.73 -24.31
C GLY A 13 53.68 12.97 -23.76
N LEU A 14 52.91 13.88 -24.36
CA LEU A 14 51.51 14.16 -23.98
C LEU A 14 50.48 13.30 -24.75
N SER A 15 50.93 12.48 -25.70
CA SER A 15 50.07 11.57 -26.50
C SER A 15 50.09 10.12 -26.01
N TRP A 16 50.79 9.84 -24.91
CA TRP A 16 50.56 8.59 -24.17
C TRP A 16 49.28 8.71 -23.37
N GLU A 17 48.19 8.58 -24.11
CA GLU A 17 46.90 8.19 -23.57
C GLU A 17 47.07 6.97 -22.69
N GLN A 18 46.32 7.05 -21.60
CA GLN A 18 45.70 5.98 -20.84
C GLN A 18 45.27 4.81 -21.75
N PHE A 19 46.20 3.96 -22.15
CA PHE A 19 45.90 2.58 -22.48
C PHE A 19 45.73 1.83 -21.16
N VAL A 20 44.53 1.92 -20.58
CA VAL A 20 44.08 0.97 -19.57
C VAL A 20 43.94 -0.36 -20.30
N HIS A 21 45.02 -1.14 -20.28
CA HIS A 21 45.00 -2.53 -20.66
C HIS A 21 44.04 -3.26 -19.72
N SER A 22 42.85 -3.60 -20.23
CA SER A 22 41.89 -4.44 -19.52
C SER A 22 42.56 -5.77 -19.25
N GLN A 23 42.99 -5.99 -18.01
CA GLN A 23 43.49 -7.29 -17.60
C GLN A 23 42.34 -8.27 -17.67
N ASN A 24 42.52 -9.30 -18.49
CA ASN A 24 41.71 -10.49 -18.53
C ASN A 24 41.96 -11.21 -17.19
N VAL A 25 41.09 -10.97 -16.20
CA VAL A 25 41.18 -11.61 -14.88
C VAL A 25 40.21 -12.77 -14.87
N ASP A 26 40.78 -13.96 -14.71
CA ASP A 26 40.07 -15.23 -14.51
C ASP A 26 38.92 -15.08 -13.52
N GLY A 27 37.75 -15.56 -13.94
CA GLY A 27 36.53 -15.52 -13.15
C GLY A 27 36.68 -16.33 -11.87
N ASN A 28 36.76 -15.64 -10.72
CA ASN A 28 36.16 -16.08 -9.45
C ASN A 28 36.32 -15.12 -8.25
N GLN A 29 36.82 -13.88 -8.41
CA GLN A 29 36.85 -12.88 -7.32
C GLN A 29 36.46 -11.49 -7.82
N PHE A 30 35.18 -11.12 -7.74
CA PHE A 30 34.70 -9.82 -8.23
C PHE A 30 34.09 -8.87 -7.19
N ALA A 31 34.17 -9.20 -5.90
CA ALA A 31 33.87 -8.22 -4.85
C ALA A 31 35.06 -8.05 -3.92
N SER A 32 36.01 -7.19 -4.29
CA SER A 32 36.88 -6.57 -3.27
C SER A 32 35.98 -5.81 -2.29
N PRO A 33 36.15 -5.96 -0.96
CA PRO A 33 35.34 -5.26 0.04
C PRO A 33 35.27 -3.73 -0.20
N ALA A 34 36.28 -3.16 -0.86
CA ALA A 34 36.36 -1.75 -1.22
C ALA A 34 35.34 -1.30 -2.29
N ALA A 35 34.85 -2.20 -3.15
CA ALA A 35 33.91 -1.86 -4.23
C ALA A 35 32.44 -1.88 -3.78
N ILE A 36 32.14 -2.46 -2.62
CA ILE A 36 30.77 -2.64 -2.11
C ILE A 36 30.00 -1.32 -1.96
N PRO A 37 30.57 -0.24 -1.38
CA PRO A 37 29.83 1.02 -1.20
C PRO A 37 29.41 1.67 -2.53
N PHE A 38 30.26 1.57 -3.56
CA PHE A 38 29.99 2.09 -4.89
C PHE A 38 28.91 1.27 -5.60
N MET A 39 29.00 -0.06 -5.56
CA MET A 39 27.96 -0.93 -6.13
C MET A 39 26.61 -0.75 -5.43
N LEU A 40 26.62 -0.53 -4.11
CA LEU A 40 25.42 -0.27 -3.32
C LEU A 40 24.74 1.03 -3.73
N SER A 41 25.50 2.11 -3.94
CA SER A 41 24.92 3.40 -4.35
C SER A 41 24.31 3.32 -5.75
N MET A 42 24.98 2.64 -6.69
CA MET A 42 24.46 2.42 -8.04
C MET A 42 23.18 1.56 -8.04
N ALA A 43 23.19 0.46 -7.28
CA ALA A 43 22.03 -0.42 -7.15
C ALA A 43 20.84 0.29 -6.49
N ASN A 44 21.08 1.14 -5.49
CA ASN A 44 20.04 1.93 -4.85
C ASN A 44 19.44 2.96 -5.81
N ALA A 45 20.28 3.63 -6.61
CA ALA A 45 19.82 4.56 -7.65
C ALA A 45 18.94 3.87 -8.69
N GLN A 46 19.33 2.66 -9.14
CA GLN A 46 18.53 1.84 -10.03
C GLN A 46 17.19 1.45 -9.43
N LEU A 47 17.18 1.03 -8.16
CA LEU A 47 15.96 0.66 -7.45
C LEU A 47 15.02 1.86 -7.27
N SER A 48 15.56 3.03 -6.93
CA SER A 48 14.80 4.27 -6.80
C SER A 48 14.22 4.73 -8.13
N ASN A 49 14.97 4.62 -9.22
CA ASN A 49 14.47 4.97 -10.56
C ASN A 49 13.35 4.02 -10.99
N LEU A 50 13.57 2.71 -10.84
CA LEU A 50 12.57 1.69 -11.12
C LEU A 50 11.29 1.92 -10.30
N SER A 51 11.42 2.20 -8.99
CA SER A 51 10.29 2.55 -8.14
C SER A 51 9.51 3.78 -8.62
N SER A 52 10.19 4.79 -9.15
CA SER A 52 9.54 5.99 -9.68
C SER A 52 8.73 5.68 -10.95
N ILE A 53 9.28 4.84 -11.83
CA ILE A 53 8.61 4.43 -13.07
C ILE A 53 7.36 3.62 -12.73
N ILE A 54 7.51 2.61 -11.86
CA ILE A 54 6.40 1.79 -11.36
C ILE A 54 5.29 2.65 -10.75
N ASN A 55 5.66 3.62 -9.91
CA ASN A 55 4.69 4.54 -9.31
C ASN A 55 3.89 5.27 -10.39
N SER A 56 4.55 5.80 -11.42
CA SER A 56 3.88 6.52 -12.50
C SER A 56 2.89 5.64 -13.28
N GLU A 57 3.23 4.37 -13.54
CA GLU A 57 2.42 3.46 -14.33
C GLU A 57 1.27 2.85 -13.50
N LEU A 58 1.55 2.42 -12.28
CA LEU A 58 0.58 1.75 -11.40
C LEU A 58 -0.34 2.71 -10.64
N SER A 59 0.07 3.96 -10.41
CA SER A 59 -0.79 4.98 -9.78
C SER A 59 -2.13 5.11 -10.49
N SER A 60 -2.12 5.08 -11.83
CA SER A 60 -3.34 5.17 -12.63
C SER A 60 -4.31 4.01 -12.36
N ARG A 61 -3.77 2.82 -12.08
CA ARG A 61 -4.53 1.58 -11.89
C ARG A 61 -5.07 1.45 -10.47
N PHE A 62 -4.30 1.91 -9.47
CA PHE A 62 -4.65 1.78 -8.06
C PHE A 62 -5.22 3.07 -7.43
N HIS A 63 -5.58 4.07 -8.25
CA HIS A 63 -6.19 5.32 -7.77
C HIS A 63 -7.47 5.08 -6.94
N PHE A 64 -8.18 3.96 -7.14
CA PHE A 64 -9.36 3.61 -6.35
C PHE A 64 -9.05 3.22 -4.90
N CYS A 65 -7.82 2.80 -4.60
CA CYS A 65 -7.37 2.36 -3.27
C CYS A 65 -6.47 3.37 -2.55
N SER A 66 -6.00 4.42 -3.25
CA SER A 66 -4.98 5.33 -2.76
C SER A 66 -5.43 6.77 -2.90
N ARG A 67 -5.46 7.51 -1.79
CA ARG A 67 -5.80 8.94 -1.78
C ARG A 67 -4.64 9.80 -2.30
N ASP A 68 -3.42 9.43 -1.94
CA ASP A 68 -2.20 10.10 -2.37
C ASP A 68 -1.21 9.02 -2.80
N THR A 69 -1.22 8.73 -4.10
CA THR A 69 -0.41 7.65 -4.64
C THR A 69 1.07 7.91 -4.40
N GLN A 70 1.55 9.15 -4.56
CA GLN A 70 2.96 9.46 -4.36
C GLN A 70 3.39 9.22 -2.90
N ALA A 71 2.58 9.62 -1.92
CA ALA A 71 2.87 9.35 -0.52
C ALA A 71 2.85 7.85 -0.20
N ASP A 72 1.85 7.11 -0.70
CA ASP A 72 1.71 5.68 -0.45
C ASP A 72 2.83 4.87 -1.12
N TRP A 73 3.22 5.23 -2.34
CA TRP A 73 4.36 4.62 -3.04
C TRP A 73 5.69 4.92 -2.37
N ASN A 74 5.93 6.18 -1.97
CA ASN A 74 7.14 6.53 -1.22
C ASN A 74 7.21 5.79 0.11
N LYS A 75 6.07 5.62 0.79
CA LYS A 75 6.01 4.86 2.04
C LYS A 75 6.34 3.38 1.83
N ALA A 76 6.00 2.81 0.68
CA ALA A 76 6.25 1.42 0.35
C ALA A 76 7.64 1.15 -0.24
N PHE A 77 8.24 2.06 -1.01
CA PHE A 77 9.46 1.77 -1.77
C PHE A 77 10.63 2.74 -1.56
N ASN A 78 10.54 3.63 -0.57
CA ASN A 78 11.69 4.45 -0.18
C ASN A 78 12.60 3.71 0.81
N PHE A 79 13.58 2.98 0.28
CA PHE A 79 14.54 2.19 1.07
C PHE A 79 15.71 3.01 1.65
N SER A 80 15.70 4.34 1.54
CA SER A 80 16.84 5.20 1.92
C SER A 80 17.27 5.06 3.38
N SER A 81 16.37 4.64 4.27
CA SER A 81 16.66 4.45 5.70
C SER A 81 17.49 3.21 6.02
N ASN A 82 17.39 2.14 5.22
CA ASN A 82 18.06 0.87 5.48
C ASN A 82 18.32 0.08 4.20
N LEU A 83 19.58 0.05 3.77
CA LEU A 83 20.05 -0.66 2.58
C LEU A 83 20.73 -2.01 2.89
N ARG A 84 20.56 -2.56 4.11
CA ARG A 84 21.25 -3.81 4.49
C ARG A 84 20.83 -5.00 3.62
N PHE A 85 19.53 -5.13 3.32
CA PHE A 85 19.02 -6.18 2.42
C PHE A 85 19.68 -6.10 1.03
N LEU A 86 19.80 -4.89 0.48
CA LEU A 86 20.41 -4.64 -0.82
C LEU A 86 21.90 -5.00 -0.81
N SER A 87 22.65 -4.57 0.20
CA SER A 87 24.07 -4.90 0.34
C SER A 87 24.31 -6.41 0.46
N SER A 88 23.43 -7.11 1.19
CA SER A 88 23.50 -8.57 1.37
C SER A 88 23.21 -9.29 0.05
N CYS A 89 22.24 -8.80 -0.73
CA CYS A 89 21.91 -9.37 -2.02
C CYS A 89 23.03 -9.15 -3.06
N LEU A 90 23.66 -7.97 -3.08
CA LEU A 90 24.79 -7.67 -3.96
C LEU A 90 25.97 -8.63 -3.72
N GLN A 91 26.25 -8.94 -2.45
CA GLN A 91 27.27 -9.92 -2.08
C GLN A 91 26.90 -11.33 -2.57
N LYS A 92 25.64 -11.76 -2.36
CA LYS A 92 25.17 -13.10 -2.78
C LYS A 92 25.15 -13.30 -4.29
N THR A 93 24.92 -12.23 -5.04
CA THR A 93 24.84 -12.25 -6.51
C THR A 93 26.17 -11.94 -7.19
N ASN A 94 27.25 -11.69 -6.45
CA ASN A 94 28.57 -11.37 -6.99
C ASN A 94 28.53 -10.26 -8.06
N GLY A 95 27.72 -9.22 -7.82
CA GLY A 95 27.55 -8.08 -8.73
C GLY A 95 26.51 -8.25 -9.85
N ASP A 96 25.92 -9.43 -10.02
CA ASP A 96 24.90 -9.76 -11.03
C ASP A 96 23.46 -9.33 -10.63
N PHE A 97 23.34 -8.52 -9.57
CA PHE A 97 22.06 -8.10 -9.01
C PHE A 97 21.14 -7.39 -10.01
N SER A 98 21.65 -6.35 -10.68
CA SER A 98 20.85 -5.53 -11.61
C SER A 98 20.35 -6.32 -12.81
N LYS A 99 21.13 -7.32 -13.25
CA LYS A 99 20.79 -8.27 -14.31
C LYS A 99 19.71 -9.28 -13.91
N ARG A 100 19.26 -9.26 -12.66
CA ARG A 100 18.16 -10.08 -12.13
C ARG A 100 16.94 -9.27 -11.72
N LEU A 101 17.05 -7.95 -11.58
CA LEU A 101 15.91 -7.08 -11.27
C LEU A 101 14.95 -7.02 -12.44
N CYS A 102 13.65 -7.03 -12.16
CA CYS A 102 12.62 -6.85 -13.18
C CYS A 102 12.69 -5.46 -13.82
N THR A 103 12.43 -5.40 -15.13
CA THR A 103 12.21 -4.14 -15.85
C THR A 103 10.80 -3.62 -15.63
N ALA A 104 10.54 -2.36 -16.00
CA ALA A 104 9.19 -1.80 -15.99
C ALA A 104 8.18 -2.66 -16.78
N ALA A 105 8.58 -3.25 -17.91
CA ALA A 105 7.73 -4.13 -18.70
C ALA A 105 7.32 -5.39 -17.92
N GLU A 106 8.28 -6.03 -17.25
CA GLU A 106 8.04 -7.24 -16.44
C GLU A 106 7.14 -6.93 -15.24
N ILE A 107 7.30 -5.75 -14.62
CA ILE A 107 6.52 -5.33 -13.46
C ILE A 107 5.09 -4.96 -13.85
N ASN A 108 4.90 -4.21 -14.94
CA ASN A 108 3.55 -3.95 -15.47
C ASN A 108 2.82 -5.25 -15.77
N PHE A 109 3.49 -6.18 -16.44
CA PHE A 109 2.89 -7.48 -16.72
C PHE A 109 2.44 -8.24 -15.47
N TYR A 110 3.25 -8.19 -14.40
CA TYR A 110 2.89 -8.77 -13.11
C TYR A 110 1.59 -8.15 -12.57
N PHE A 111 1.54 -6.84 -12.40
CA PHE A 111 0.37 -6.18 -11.82
C PHE A 111 -0.86 -6.24 -12.71
N ASP A 112 -0.69 -6.22 -14.04
CA ASP A 112 -1.78 -6.37 -14.99
C ASP A 112 -2.45 -7.73 -14.86
N SER A 113 -1.65 -8.77 -14.68
CA SER A 113 -2.20 -10.10 -14.44
C SER A 113 -2.96 -10.17 -13.12
N MET A 114 -2.52 -9.48 -12.07
CA MET A 114 -3.17 -9.50 -10.76
C MET A 114 -4.49 -8.70 -10.76
N ILE A 115 -4.54 -7.56 -11.47
CA ILE A 115 -5.74 -6.73 -11.57
C ILE A 115 -6.79 -7.39 -12.47
N LEU A 116 -6.36 -8.04 -13.55
CA LEU A 116 -7.25 -8.63 -14.56
C LEU A 116 -7.64 -10.08 -14.29
N GLN A 117 -7.01 -10.75 -13.32
CA GLN A 117 -7.35 -12.14 -12.98
C GLN A 117 -8.70 -12.18 -12.24
N ASP A 118 -9.65 -12.92 -12.83
CA ASP A 118 -10.83 -13.38 -12.12
C ASP A 118 -10.39 -14.25 -10.92
N PRO A 119 -11.01 -14.10 -9.74
CA PRO A 119 -10.65 -14.84 -8.52
C PRO A 119 -10.75 -16.38 -8.65
N GLY A 120 -11.34 -16.89 -9.75
CA GLY A 120 -11.44 -18.31 -10.08
C GLY A 120 -10.39 -18.84 -11.07
N SER A 121 -9.60 -17.98 -11.72
CA SER A 121 -8.48 -18.44 -12.57
C SER A 121 -7.24 -18.59 -11.70
N GLY A 122 -6.68 -19.80 -11.65
CA GLY A 122 -5.53 -20.12 -10.78
C GLY A 122 -4.36 -19.13 -10.92
N SER A 123 -3.46 -19.15 -9.93
CA SER A 123 -2.38 -18.18 -9.69
C SER A 123 -1.27 -18.07 -10.77
N PHE A 124 -1.56 -18.42 -12.01
CA PHE A 124 -0.59 -18.45 -13.10
C PHE A 124 -0.58 -17.12 -13.84
N LEU A 125 0.57 -16.45 -13.84
CA LEU A 125 0.83 -15.34 -14.75
C LEU A 125 0.59 -15.79 -16.21
N LYS A 126 0.23 -14.85 -17.09
CA LYS A 126 0.13 -15.13 -18.53
C LYS A 126 1.48 -15.67 -19.05
N LEU A 127 1.44 -16.44 -20.13
CA LEU A 127 2.67 -16.90 -20.79
C LEU A 127 3.44 -15.69 -21.32
N ASN A 128 4.77 -15.75 -21.26
CA ASN A 128 5.66 -14.72 -21.76
C ASN A 128 6.88 -15.33 -22.46
N LYS A 129 7.80 -14.47 -22.90
CA LYS A 129 9.00 -14.90 -23.64
C LYS A 129 9.87 -15.91 -22.88
N ASN A 130 10.00 -15.75 -21.57
CA ASN A 130 10.86 -16.57 -20.72
C ASN A 130 10.13 -17.82 -20.17
N CYS A 131 8.85 -17.66 -19.86
CA CYS A 131 8.00 -18.67 -19.25
C CYS A 131 6.80 -18.95 -20.18
N ASN A 132 6.96 -19.93 -21.06
CA ASN A 132 5.93 -20.42 -21.96
C ASN A 132 5.99 -21.95 -22.09
N LEU A 133 5.18 -22.52 -22.98
CA LEU A 133 5.08 -23.97 -23.17
C LEU A 133 6.37 -24.60 -23.71
N THR A 134 7.24 -23.84 -24.39
CA THR A 134 8.48 -24.35 -25.01
C THR A 134 9.74 -23.92 -24.26
N SER A 135 9.67 -22.84 -23.48
CA SER A 135 10.74 -22.30 -22.67
C SER A 135 10.26 -22.16 -21.23
N TRP A 136 10.82 -22.98 -20.33
CA TRP A 136 10.56 -22.90 -18.90
C TRP A 136 11.87 -23.00 -18.13
N SER A 137 12.48 -21.85 -17.84
CA SER A 137 13.70 -21.80 -17.04
C SER A 137 13.40 -22.04 -15.56
N PRO A 138 14.39 -22.43 -14.74
CA PRO A 138 14.19 -22.56 -13.30
C PRO A 138 13.71 -21.27 -12.62
N GLY A 139 13.98 -20.10 -13.18
CA GLY A 139 13.45 -18.83 -12.67
C GLY A 139 11.96 -18.63 -12.90
N CYS A 140 11.29 -19.44 -13.73
CA CYS A 140 9.83 -19.39 -13.87
C CYS A 140 9.10 -19.97 -12.65
N GLU A 141 9.83 -20.66 -11.78
CA GLU A 141 9.31 -21.25 -10.56
C GLU A 141 9.29 -20.24 -9.40
N PRO A 142 8.37 -20.40 -8.45
CA PRO A 142 8.22 -19.47 -7.33
C PRO A 142 9.52 -19.29 -6.54
N GLY A 143 9.86 -18.04 -6.22
CA GLY A 143 10.99 -17.70 -5.37
C GLY A 143 12.36 -17.74 -6.06
N TRP A 144 12.42 -17.94 -7.37
CA TRP A 144 13.66 -18.01 -8.16
C TRP A 144 13.72 -16.96 -9.27
N ALA A 145 14.92 -16.52 -9.62
CA ALA A 145 15.17 -15.60 -10.72
C ALA A 145 16.43 -15.98 -11.51
N CYS A 146 16.50 -15.55 -12.76
CA CYS A 146 17.62 -15.79 -13.66
C CYS A 146 18.26 -14.46 -14.08
N SER A 147 19.51 -14.54 -14.53
CA SER A 147 20.23 -13.43 -15.14
C SER A 147 20.04 -13.42 -16.66
N VAL A 148 20.25 -12.25 -17.28
CA VAL A 148 20.36 -12.10 -18.74
C VAL A 148 21.69 -12.63 -19.32
N GLY A 149 22.63 -13.01 -18.45
CA GLY A 149 23.94 -13.54 -18.85
C GLY A 149 25.06 -12.49 -18.83
N PRO A 150 26.31 -12.90 -19.08
CA PRO A 150 27.48 -12.04 -18.94
C PRO A 150 27.52 -10.90 -19.98
N GLU A 151 27.16 -11.20 -21.23
CA GLU A 151 27.30 -10.30 -22.39
C GLU A 151 26.19 -9.24 -22.53
N GLN A 152 25.11 -9.35 -21.75
CA GLN A 152 23.94 -8.50 -21.93
C GLN A 152 23.73 -7.56 -20.72
N SER A 153 23.48 -6.28 -21.00
CA SER A 153 23.02 -5.30 -20.02
C SER A 153 21.50 -5.15 -20.07
N VAL A 154 20.88 -4.81 -18.93
CA VAL A 154 19.42 -4.63 -18.82
C VAL A 154 19.12 -3.16 -18.57
N ASP A 155 18.27 -2.57 -19.42
CA ASP A 155 17.61 -1.30 -19.10
C ASP A 155 16.35 -1.58 -18.28
N LEU A 156 16.43 -1.31 -16.97
CA LEU A 156 15.33 -1.50 -16.03
C LEU A 156 14.13 -0.58 -16.33
N SER A 157 14.36 0.52 -17.06
CA SER A 157 13.34 1.51 -17.39
C SER A 157 12.48 1.09 -18.58
N ASN A 158 12.87 0.04 -19.31
CA ASN A 158 12.17 -0.41 -20.50
C ASN A 158 10.79 -0.98 -20.12
N SER A 159 9.73 -0.30 -20.57
CA SER A 159 8.33 -0.66 -20.33
C SER A 159 7.67 -1.48 -21.46
N GLN A 160 8.42 -1.76 -22.54
CA GLN A 160 7.86 -2.39 -23.75
C GLN A 160 8.32 -3.83 -23.96
N LEU A 161 9.57 -4.16 -23.64
CA LEU A 161 10.19 -5.43 -24.03
C LEU A 161 10.65 -6.27 -22.84
N PHE A 162 10.45 -7.58 -22.96
CA PHE A 162 10.94 -8.57 -22.01
C PHE A 162 12.37 -8.98 -22.36
N PRO A 163 13.34 -8.81 -21.44
CA PRO A 163 14.67 -9.37 -21.62
C PRO A 163 14.62 -10.90 -21.54
N SER A 164 15.55 -11.56 -22.23
CA SER A 164 15.70 -13.02 -22.14
C SER A 164 16.49 -13.36 -20.87
N ARG A 165 15.89 -14.07 -19.90
CA ARG A 165 16.56 -14.44 -18.64
C ARG A 165 16.53 -15.95 -18.44
N MET A 166 17.60 -16.62 -18.83
CA MET A 166 17.72 -18.08 -18.78
C MET A 166 19.05 -18.56 -18.18
N HIS A 167 19.91 -17.63 -17.71
CA HIS A 167 21.25 -17.95 -17.23
C HIS A 167 21.34 -17.86 -15.70
N ASP A 168 22.19 -18.71 -15.11
CA ASP A 168 22.54 -18.69 -13.68
C ASP A 168 21.33 -18.52 -12.74
N CYS A 169 20.29 -19.32 -12.95
CA CYS A 169 19.06 -19.22 -12.16
C CYS A 169 19.31 -19.62 -10.71
N ARG A 170 18.84 -18.80 -9.76
CA ARG A 170 19.03 -18.99 -8.33
C ARG A 170 17.81 -18.53 -7.55
N ALA A 171 17.71 -18.99 -6.31
CA ALA A 171 16.78 -18.44 -5.33
C ALA A 171 16.99 -16.92 -5.17
N CYS A 172 15.89 -16.20 -5.01
CA CYS A 172 15.91 -14.76 -4.84
C CYS A 172 16.43 -14.35 -3.46
N CYS A 173 16.99 -13.15 -3.38
CA CYS A 173 17.50 -12.62 -2.12
C CYS A 173 16.40 -12.31 -1.12
N GLU A 174 16.74 -12.32 0.17
CA GLU A 174 15.87 -11.75 1.19
C GLU A 174 15.60 -10.26 0.89
N GLY A 175 14.37 -9.82 1.18
CA GLY A 175 13.90 -8.48 0.85
C GLY A 175 13.44 -8.31 -0.60
N PHE A 176 13.47 -9.38 -1.41
CA PHE A 176 12.91 -9.43 -2.76
C PHE A 176 11.93 -10.61 -2.88
N PHE A 177 11.00 -10.50 -3.83
CA PHE A 177 10.11 -11.57 -4.23
C PHE A 177 10.22 -11.87 -5.72
N CYS A 178 9.94 -13.11 -6.08
CA CYS A 178 10.08 -13.65 -7.42
C CYS A 178 8.81 -14.43 -7.78
N PRO A 179 7.90 -13.76 -8.51
CA PRO A 179 6.65 -14.36 -8.93
C PRO A 179 6.81 -15.60 -9.79
N GLN A 180 5.98 -16.60 -9.56
CA GLN A 180 5.88 -17.73 -10.49
C GLN A 180 5.47 -17.23 -11.87
N GLY A 181 6.23 -17.58 -12.91
CA GLY A 181 6.04 -17.12 -14.28
C GLY A 181 6.83 -15.86 -14.66
N LEU A 182 7.62 -15.28 -13.75
CA LEU A 182 8.62 -14.25 -14.06
C LEU A 182 9.99 -14.68 -13.59
N THR A 183 11.01 -14.42 -14.41
CA THR A 183 12.39 -14.83 -14.19
C THR A 183 13.25 -13.75 -13.52
N CYS A 184 12.62 -12.82 -12.81
CA CYS A 184 13.26 -11.61 -12.28
C CYS A 184 12.80 -11.30 -10.85
N MET A 185 13.57 -10.49 -10.14
CA MET A 185 13.34 -10.08 -8.76
C MET A 185 12.64 -8.72 -8.69
N ILE A 186 11.66 -8.60 -7.81
CA ILE A 186 10.99 -7.35 -7.45
C ILE A 186 11.28 -7.06 -5.97
N PRO A 187 11.66 -5.83 -5.58
CA PRO A 187 11.84 -5.51 -4.17
C PRO A 187 10.53 -5.69 -3.38
N CYS A 188 10.62 -6.25 -2.19
CA CYS A 188 9.48 -6.28 -1.29
C CYS A 188 9.22 -4.87 -0.73
N PRO A 189 7.95 -4.41 -0.67
CA PRO A 189 7.63 -3.10 -0.12
C PRO A 189 7.93 -3.03 1.38
N LEU A 190 8.21 -1.84 1.91
CA LEU A 190 8.26 -1.59 3.35
C LEU A 190 6.93 -1.98 4.01
N GLY A 191 7.03 -2.60 5.19
CA GLY A 191 5.89 -3.22 5.86
C GLY A 191 5.68 -4.69 5.43
N SER A 192 6.52 -5.23 4.54
CA SER A 192 6.67 -6.67 4.34
C SER A 192 7.77 -7.26 5.23
N TYR A 193 7.76 -8.59 5.36
CA TYR A 193 8.89 -9.36 5.88
C TYR A 193 9.16 -10.52 4.93
N CYS A 194 10.25 -10.40 4.16
CA CYS A 194 10.61 -11.30 3.07
C CYS A 194 11.91 -12.08 3.36
N PRO A 195 11.93 -13.02 4.32
CA PRO A 195 13.07 -13.92 4.48
C PRO A 195 13.13 -14.99 3.38
N ASN A 196 14.22 -15.73 3.31
CA ASN A 196 14.28 -16.93 2.49
C ASN A 196 13.39 -18.03 3.06
N ALA A 197 12.66 -18.70 2.17
CA ALA A 197 11.78 -19.79 2.54
C ALA A 197 12.56 -21.07 2.86
N LYS A 198 12.00 -21.87 3.76
CA LYS A 198 12.59 -23.15 4.17
C LYS A 198 11.63 -24.28 3.81
N LEU A 199 12.20 -25.38 3.32
CA LEU A 199 11.42 -26.57 2.99
C LEU A 199 10.99 -27.26 4.29
N ASN A 200 9.68 -27.30 4.53
CA ASN A 200 9.09 -28.21 5.48
C ASN A 200 9.12 -29.62 4.87
N ARG A 201 10.04 -30.46 5.34
CA ARG A 201 10.25 -31.82 4.79
C ARG A 201 9.06 -32.76 5.01
N THR A 202 8.18 -32.45 5.96
CA THR A 202 7.01 -33.26 6.27
C THR A 202 5.88 -32.98 5.28
N THR A 203 5.64 -31.71 4.95
CA THR A 203 4.55 -31.29 4.05
C THR A 203 5.00 -31.11 2.60
N GLY A 204 6.30 -30.97 2.35
CA GLY A 204 6.86 -30.65 1.03
C GLY A 204 6.66 -29.18 0.62
N VAL A 205 6.32 -28.31 1.58
CA VAL A 205 5.96 -26.91 1.35
C VAL A 205 7.08 -25.96 1.78
N CYS A 206 7.28 -24.87 1.04
CA CYS A 206 8.23 -23.82 1.34
C CYS A 206 7.59 -22.76 2.25
N GLU A 207 7.96 -22.72 3.52
CA GLU A 207 7.44 -21.78 4.52
C GLU A 207 8.31 -20.51 4.58
N PRO A 208 7.73 -19.31 4.75
CA PRO A 208 6.31 -19.09 5.08
C PRO A 208 5.37 -19.02 3.87
N TYR A 209 5.84 -18.95 2.63
CA TYR A 209 5.02 -18.56 1.47
C TYR A 209 4.16 -19.66 0.82
N LEU A 210 4.15 -20.86 1.41
CA LEU A 210 3.24 -21.97 1.12
C LEU A 210 3.26 -22.54 -0.32
N TYR A 211 4.29 -22.29 -1.12
CA TYR A 211 4.45 -22.94 -2.43
C TYR A 211 5.20 -24.27 -2.32
N GLN A 212 4.99 -25.17 -3.29
CA GLN A 212 5.66 -26.46 -3.38
C GLN A 212 6.83 -26.41 -4.37
N LEU A 213 7.79 -27.33 -4.20
CA LEU A 213 8.87 -27.48 -5.18
C LEU A 213 8.35 -28.15 -6.46
N PRO A 214 8.86 -27.74 -7.64
CA PRO A 214 8.48 -28.37 -8.90
C PRO A 214 8.89 -29.85 -8.92
N PRO A 215 8.00 -30.76 -9.36
CA PRO A 215 8.30 -32.18 -9.41
C PRO A 215 9.43 -32.47 -10.40
N GLY A 216 10.29 -33.43 -10.05
CA GLY A 216 11.36 -33.90 -10.95
C GLY A 216 12.55 -32.94 -11.13
N ARG A 217 12.67 -31.89 -10.30
CA ARG A 217 13.80 -30.93 -10.36
C ARG A 217 14.65 -30.97 -9.08
N PRO A 218 15.64 -31.85 -8.97
CA PRO A 218 16.41 -32.05 -7.74
C PRO A 218 17.28 -30.84 -7.35
N ASN A 219 17.69 -30.01 -8.32
CA ASN A 219 18.50 -28.81 -8.07
C ASN A 219 17.67 -27.61 -7.59
N HIS A 220 16.34 -27.75 -7.56
CA HIS A 220 15.46 -26.67 -7.16
C HIS A 220 15.19 -26.72 -5.66
N THR A 221 15.43 -25.61 -4.96
CA THR A 221 15.18 -25.46 -3.52
C THR A 221 14.12 -24.41 -3.27
N CYS A 222 13.66 -24.29 -2.02
CA CYS A 222 12.90 -23.13 -1.60
C CYS A 222 13.77 -21.87 -1.79
N GLY A 223 13.15 -20.79 -2.24
CA GLY A 223 13.79 -19.51 -2.49
C GLY A 223 13.12 -18.36 -1.76
N GLY A 224 12.98 -17.21 -2.41
CA GLY A 224 12.34 -16.03 -1.81
C GLY A 224 10.82 -16.13 -1.76
N ALA A 225 10.19 -15.00 -1.44
CA ALA A 225 8.74 -14.80 -1.58
C ALA A 225 8.30 -15.01 -3.04
N ASN A 226 7.09 -15.54 -3.24
CA ASN A 226 6.58 -15.89 -4.57
C ASN A 226 5.42 -15.02 -5.05
N ILE A 227 4.85 -14.16 -4.21
CA ILE A 227 3.70 -13.33 -4.59
C ILE A 227 3.57 -12.12 -3.68
N TRP A 228 3.27 -10.97 -4.28
CA TRP A 228 2.76 -9.78 -3.61
C TRP A 228 1.40 -9.40 -4.19
N ALA A 229 0.34 -9.55 -3.42
CA ALA A 229 -1.04 -9.33 -3.85
C ALA A 229 -1.88 -8.77 -2.68
N ASP A 230 -3.19 -9.00 -2.70
CA ASP A 230 -4.06 -8.70 -1.57
C ASP A 230 -3.75 -9.59 -0.35
N VAL A 231 -4.26 -9.16 0.81
CA VAL A 231 -4.06 -9.85 2.10
C VAL A 231 -4.60 -11.27 2.09
N GLY A 232 -5.63 -11.58 1.31
CA GLY A 232 -6.19 -12.94 1.22
C GLY A 232 -5.27 -13.92 0.49
N ARG A 233 -4.52 -13.45 -0.51
CA ARG A 233 -3.65 -14.29 -1.36
C ARG A 233 -2.17 -14.29 -0.94
N SER A 234 -1.72 -13.30 -0.19
CA SER A 234 -0.30 -13.08 0.09
C SER A 234 -0.03 -12.61 1.53
N LYS A 235 -0.85 -13.05 2.48
CA LYS A 235 -0.77 -12.65 3.90
C LYS A 235 0.64 -12.84 4.47
N GLU A 236 1.30 -13.91 4.05
CA GLU A 236 2.59 -14.39 4.55
C GLU A 236 3.76 -13.47 4.15
N MET A 237 3.55 -12.59 3.16
CA MET A 237 4.55 -11.60 2.75
C MET A 237 4.50 -10.34 3.64
N PHE A 238 3.33 -9.99 4.19
CA PHE A 238 3.20 -8.81 5.04
C PHE A 238 3.91 -9.02 6.36
N CYS A 239 4.42 -7.92 6.95
CA CYS A 239 4.94 -7.95 8.30
C CYS A 239 3.85 -8.48 9.24
N PRO A 240 4.12 -9.53 10.04
CA PRO A 240 3.09 -10.16 10.86
C PRO A 240 2.57 -9.21 11.93
N ASP A 241 1.30 -9.38 12.30
CA ASP A 241 0.68 -8.62 13.38
C ASP A 241 1.36 -8.90 14.73
N GLY A 242 1.34 -7.89 15.61
CA GLY A 242 2.10 -7.90 16.86
C GLY A 242 3.61 -7.65 16.67
N SER A 243 4.08 -7.47 15.44
CA SER A 243 5.43 -7.04 15.10
C SER A 243 5.41 -5.85 14.15
N PHE A 244 6.52 -5.12 14.07
CA PHE A 244 6.78 -4.15 13.02
C PHE A 244 8.09 -4.48 12.30
N CYS A 245 8.19 -4.06 11.04
CA CYS A 245 9.29 -4.41 10.16
C CYS A 245 9.95 -3.13 9.63
N PRO A 246 11.05 -2.65 10.24
CA PRO A 246 11.74 -1.45 9.80
C PRO A 246 12.46 -1.64 8.45
N SER A 247 12.71 -2.90 8.07
CA SER A 247 13.15 -3.30 6.73
C SER A 247 12.43 -4.57 6.30
N SER A 248 12.48 -4.92 5.01
CA SER A 248 11.90 -6.15 4.48
C SER A 248 12.61 -7.44 4.94
N THR A 249 13.63 -7.33 5.80
CA THR A 249 14.42 -8.47 6.30
C THR A 249 14.54 -8.48 7.82
N GLU A 250 13.82 -7.60 8.52
CA GLU A 250 13.91 -7.44 9.96
C GLU A 250 12.50 -7.36 10.55
N GLN A 251 12.27 -8.15 11.59
CA GLN A 251 11.00 -8.23 12.30
C GLN A 251 11.27 -8.00 13.79
N ILE A 252 10.56 -7.05 14.38
CA ILE A 252 10.71 -6.69 15.79
C ILE A 252 9.33 -6.78 16.47
N PRO A 253 9.19 -7.54 17.57
CA PRO A 253 7.93 -7.62 18.31
C PRO A 253 7.60 -6.27 18.95
N CYS A 254 6.31 -5.96 19.09
CA CYS A 254 5.88 -4.66 19.58
C CYS A 254 5.97 -4.56 21.09
N GLU A 255 6.48 -3.43 21.57
CA GLU A 255 6.70 -3.21 23.00
C GLU A 255 5.36 -2.96 23.72
N SER A 256 5.34 -3.22 25.03
CA SER A 256 4.18 -2.90 25.86
C SER A 256 3.82 -1.41 25.78
N GLY A 257 2.52 -1.11 25.74
CA GLY A 257 2.01 0.24 25.48
C GLY A 257 1.93 0.63 24.00
N HIS A 258 2.34 -0.25 23.09
CA HIS A 258 2.19 -0.10 21.65
C HIS A 258 1.42 -1.28 21.06
N TYR A 259 0.87 -1.08 19.86
CA TYR A 259 0.28 -2.14 19.04
C TYR A 259 0.79 -2.04 17.61
N CYS A 260 0.85 -3.19 16.93
CA CYS A 260 1.25 -3.27 15.55
C CYS A 260 0.30 -4.15 14.77
N ARG A 261 -0.33 -3.52 13.79
CA ARG A 261 -1.14 -4.25 12.82
C ARG A 261 -0.23 -4.92 11.81
N MET A 262 -0.75 -5.95 11.15
CA MET A 262 -0.08 -6.53 9.99
C MET A 262 0.30 -5.44 8.98
N GLY A 263 1.52 -5.49 8.45
CA GLY A 263 2.05 -4.47 7.54
C GLY A 263 2.71 -3.26 8.22
N SER A 264 2.88 -3.27 9.54
CA SER A 264 3.46 -2.12 10.26
C SER A 264 4.97 -1.99 10.00
N THR A 265 5.43 -0.78 9.67
CA THR A 265 6.86 -0.42 9.59
C THR A 265 7.41 0.16 10.88
N SER A 266 6.52 0.56 11.80
CA SER A 266 6.83 1.12 13.11
C SER A 266 5.71 0.79 14.09
N GLN A 267 6.01 0.87 15.39
CA GLN A 267 5.04 0.63 16.44
C GLN A 267 4.11 1.82 16.67
N ASN A 268 2.81 1.57 16.87
CA ASN A 268 1.83 2.61 17.14
C ASN A 268 1.50 2.66 18.64
N ARG A 269 1.56 3.84 19.24
CA ARG A 269 1.24 4.01 20.66
C ARG A 269 -0.26 3.79 20.89
N CYS A 270 -0.60 3.10 21.97
CA CYS A 270 -1.99 2.94 22.37
C CYS A 270 -2.59 4.28 22.83
N PHE A 271 -3.89 4.42 22.59
CA PHE A 271 -4.60 5.66 22.92
C PHE A 271 -4.57 5.92 24.44
N LYS A 272 -4.68 7.18 24.86
CA LYS A 272 -4.68 7.52 26.29
C LYS A 272 -5.81 6.79 27.00
N LEU A 273 -5.52 6.10 28.10
CA LEU A 273 -6.45 5.28 28.91
C LEU A 273 -6.72 3.86 28.40
N THR A 274 -6.07 3.40 27.33
CA THR A 274 -6.02 1.97 26.97
C THR A 274 -4.62 1.41 27.22
N SER A 275 -4.55 0.19 27.73
CA SER A 275 -3.31 -0.56 27.88
C SER A 275 -3.20 -1.58 26.77
N CYS A 276 -1.99 -1.75 26.24
CA CYS A 276 -1.66 -2.79 25.29
C CYS A 276 -0.51 -3.61 25.83
N ASP A 277 -0.67 -4.93 25.79
CA ASP A 277 0.37 -5.86 26.18
C ASP A 277 1.48 -5.94 25.13
N GLY A 278 2.58 -6.60 25.46
CA GLY A 278 3.63 -6.89 24.48
C GLY A 278 3.08 -7.68 23.30
N SER A 279 3.53 -7.35 22.09
CA SER A 279 3.07 -7.94 20.82
C SER A 279 1.57 -7.76 20.55
N ALA A 280 0.94 -6.72 21.10
CA ALA A 280 -0.47 -6.43 20.82
C ALA A 280 -0.68 -6.12 19.32
N THR A 281 -1.72 -6.71 18.74
CA THR A 281 -2.06 -6.55 17.31
C THR A 281 -2.97 -5.35 17.08
N ASN A 282 -3.82 -5.06 18.06
CA ASN A 282 -4.81 -3.99 18.03
C ASN A 282 -4.98 -3.41 19.44
N GLN A 283 -5.47 -2.17 19.51
CA GLN A 283 -5.97 -1.58 20.75
C GLN A 283 -7.43 -1.99 20.98
N ASP A 284 -7.75 -2.34 22.23
CA ASP A 284 -9.14 -2.51 22.64
C ASP A 284 -9.78 -1.13 22.83
N ILE A 285 -10.76 -0.81 21.97
CA ILE A 285 -11.51 0.45 21.99
C ILE A 285 -13.00 0.23 22.36
N HIS A 286 -13.38 -0.96 22.84
CA HIS A 286 -14.77 -1.28 23.16
C HIS A 286 -15.36 -0.32 24.21
N ALA A 287 -14.56 0.07 25.21
CA ALA A 287 -14.97 1.04 26.22
C ALA A 287 -15.39 2.40 25.61
N TYR A 288 -14.66 2.89 24.60
CA TYR A 288 -15.02 4.12 23.90
C TYR A 288 -16.28 3.96 23.06
N GLY A 289 -16.45 2.79 22.42
CA GLY A 289 -17.68 2.46 21.71
C GLY A 289 -18.91 2.54 22.62
N VAL A 290 -18.82 1.95 23.81
CA VAL A 290 -19.90 2.01 24.82
C VAL A 290 -20.12 3.45 25.30
N MET A 291 -19.06 4.20 25.62
CA MET A 291 -19.16 5.60 26.04
C MET A 291 -19.84 6.48 24.98
N LEU A 292 -19.50 6.30 23.70
CA LEU A 292 -20.12 7.01 22.59
C LEU A 292 -21.61 6.66 22.45
N LEU A 293 -21.98 5.38 22.58
CA LEU A 293 -23.37 4.94 22.51
C LEU A 293 -24.22 5.51 23.66
N VAL A 294 -23.68 5.54 24.87
CA VAL A 294 -24.34 6.16 26.04
C VAL A 294 -24.49 7.67 25.84
N ALA A 295 -23.45 8.35 25.34
CA ALA A 295 -23.50 9.78 25.04
C ALA A 295 -24.56 10.11 23.96
N LEU A 296 -24.61 9.36 22.87
CA LEU A 296 -25.60 9.56 21.81
C LEU A 296 -27.03 9.28 22.30
N SER A 297 -27.20 8.24 23.12
CA SER A 297 -28.51 7.88 23.68
C SER A 297 -29.02 8.92 24.67
N THR A 298 -28.15 9.45 25.53
CA THR A 298 -28.50 10.56 26.45
C THR A 298 -28.85 11.83 25.69
N VAL A 299 -28.10 12.20 24.65
CA VAL A 299 -28.44 13.34 23.78
C VAL A 299 -29.79 13.15 23.12
N LEU A 300 -30.09 11.96 22.61
CA LEU A 300 -31.38 11.66 22.00
C LEU A 300 -32.54 11.80 23.00
N LEU A 301 -32.37 11.30 24.23
CA LEU A 301 -33.37 11.44 25.30
C LEU A 301 -33.59 12.90 25.69
N ILE A 302 -32.51 13.69 25.78
CA ILE A 302 -32.58 15.13 26.04
C ILE A 302 -33.37 15.82 24.92
N ILE A 303 -33.04 15.55 23.66
CA ILE A 303 -33.73 16.10 22.49
C ILE A 303 -35.21 15.73 22.54
N TYR A 304 -35.54 14.45 22.75
CA TYR A 304 -36.93 13.97 22.82
C TYR A 304 -37.71 14.67 23.95
N ASN A 305 -37.12 14.78 25.14
CA ASN A 305 -37.76 15.46 26.27
C ASN A 305 -37.99 16.96 25.99
N PHE A 306 -37.01 17.65 25.39
CA PHE A 306 -37.17 19.05 24.97
C PHE A 306 -38.26 19.20 23.90
N PHE A 307 -38.33 18.28 22.93
CA PHE A 307 -39.39 18.27 21.93
C PHE A 307 -40.77 18.11 22.57
N ASP A 308 -40.93 17.18 23.51
CA ASP A 308 -42.19 16.97 24.24
C ASP A 308 -42.62 18.22 25.02
N GLN A 309 -41.67 18.88 25.70
CA GLN A 309 -41.96 20.13 26.40
C GLN A 309 -42.42 21.25 25.45
N ILE A 310 -41.80 21.37 24.27
CA ILE A 310 -42.20 22.35 23.25
C ILE A 310 -43.57 22.02 22.66
N LEU A 311 -43.86 20.75 22.36
CA LEU A 311 -45.15 20.31 21.84
C LEU A 311 -46.25 20.57 22.88
N ALA A 312 -46.05 20.16 24.14
CA ALA A 312 -47.00 20.41 25.22
C ALA A 312 -47.23 21.92 25.45
N ALA A 313 -46.19 22.76 25.36
CA ALA A 313 -46.34 24.21 25.46
C ALA A 313 -47.16 24.79 24.28
N ARG A 314 -46.96 24.28 23.06
CA ARG A 314 -47.71 24.70 21.87
C ARG A 314 -49.18 24.29 21.96
N GLU A 315 -49.46 23.06 22.41
CA GLU A 315 -50.82 22.57 22.66
C GLU A 315 -51.54 23.42 23.71
N ARG A 316 -50.88 23.73 24.84
CA ARG A 316 -51.42 24.62 25.86
C ARG A 316 -51.73 26.01 25.32
N ARG A 317 -50.88 26.58 24.46
CA ARG A 317 -51.14 27.88 23.80
C ARG A 317 -52.34 27.82 22.85
N LEU A 318 -52.46 26.74 22.05
CA LEU A 318 -53.59 26.51 21.15
C LEU A 318 -54.91 26.28 21.90
N ALA A 319 -54.89 25.60 23.04
CA ALA A 319 -56.07 25.42 23.88
C ALA A 319 -56.56 26.77 24.44
N LYS A 320 -55.64 27.59 24.99
CA LYS A 320 -55.96 28.94 25.49
C LYS A 320 -56.52 29.85 24.39
N SER A 321 -55.98 29.80 23.17
CA SER A 321 -56.49 30.61 22.05
C SER A 321 -57.89 30.17 21.59
N ARG A 322 -58.16 28.85 21.56
CA ARG A 322 -59.49 28.30 21.26
C ARG A 322 -60.53 28.73 22.29
N GLU A 323 -60.20 28.70 23.58
CA GLU A 323 -61.09 29.17 24.65
C GLU A 323 -61.38 30.68 24.52
N ALA A 324 -60.37 31.49 24.21
CA ALA A 324 -60.55 32.93 23.99
C ALA A 324 -61.45 33.22 22.78
N ALA A 325 -61.25 32.49 21.68
CA ALA A 325 -62.09 32.60 20.48
C ALA A 325 -63.54 32.14 20.72
N ALA A 326 -63.74 31.08 21.52
CA ALA A 326 -65.08 30.63 21.90
C ALA A 326 -65.78 31.67 22.80
N LYS A 327 -65.06 32.31 23.72
CA LYS A 327 -65.59 33.40 24.56
C LYS A 327 -65.95 34.63 23.72
N SER A 328 -65.08 35.04 22.79
CA SER A 328 -65.37 36.18 21.91
C SER A 328 -66.57 35.87 21.00
N ALA A 329 -66.63 34.69 20.37
CA ALA A 329 -67.78 34.28 19.56
C ALA A 329 -69.11 34.27 20.35
N LYS A 330 -69.09 33.76 21.59
CA LYS A 330 -70.27 33.81 22.50
C LYS A 330 -70.66 35.26 22.84
N ALA A 331 -69.70 36.15 23.07
CA ALA A 331 -69.97 37.56 23.32
C ALA A 331 -70.57 38.26 22.09
N THR A 332 -70.02 38.02 20.89
CA THR A 332 -70.53 38.56 19.62
C THR A 332 -71.94 38.03 19.32
N ALA A 333 -72.21 36.75 19.55
CA ALA A 333 -73.54 36.16 19.37
C ALA A 333 -74.58 36.75 20.34
N LYS A 334 -74.21 36.94 21.62
CA LYS A 334 -75.07 37.63 22.60
C LYS A 334 -75.33 39.09 22.20
N ALA A 335 -74.33 39.79 21.67
CA ALA A 335 -74.50 41.15 21.17
C ALA A 335 -75.45 41.20 19.96
N GLN A 336 -75.28 40.28 18.99
CA GLN A 336 -76.19 40.15 17.84
C GLN A 336 -77.63 39.79 18.26
N GLN A 337 -77.83 38.92 19.24
CA GLN A 337 -79.15 38.60 19.78
C GLN A 337 -79.80 39.82 20.44
N LYS A 338 -79.05 40.62 21.21
CA LYS A 338 -79.57 41.88 21.78
C LYS A 338 -79.97 42.88 20.68
N CYS A 339 -79.20 43.00 19.60
CA CYS A 339 -79.58 43.83 18.45
C CYS A 339 -80.84 43.33 17.74
N LYS A 340 -81.08 42.01 17.67
CA LYS A 340 -82.32 41.43 17.11
C LYS A 340 -83.52 41.55 18.05
N GLY A 341 -83.32 41.44 19.37
CA GLY A 341 -84.36 41.57 20.39
C GLY A 341 -84.91 42.99 20.55
N ASN A 342 -84.05 44.00 20.38
CA ASN A 342 -84.46 45.42 20.34
C ASN A 342 -84.95 45.86 18.94
N GLY A 343 -85.08 44.95 17.99
CA GLY A 343 -85.51 45.22 16.61
C GLY A 343 -87.02 45.07 16.36
N LYS A 344 -87.87 45.11 17.40
CA LYS A 344 -89.33 45.20 17.25
C LYS A 344 -89.88 46.53 17.77
N SER A 345 -89.42 47.61 17.17
CA SER A 345 -90.20 48.85 16.99
C SER A 345 -89.59 49.65 15.84
N THR A 346 -90.20 49.51 14.67
CA THR A 346 -90.27 50.43 13.52
C THR A 346 -89.16 51.46 13.25
N ALA A 347 -88.62 51.35 12.03
CA ALA A 347 -88.17 52.41 11.11
C ALA A 347 -86.67 52.83 11.06
N LYS A 348 -85.99 52.26 10.05
CA LYS A 348 -85.18 52.89 8.98
C LYS A 348 -83.84 53.60 9.35
N VAL A 349 -82.76 52.91 8.97
CA VAL A 349 -81.52 53.38 8.27
C VAL A 349 -80.74 54.52 8.93
N GLU A 350 -79.54 54.23 9.46
CA GLU A 350 -78.24 54.57 8.84
C GLU A 350 -77.05 54.29 9.80
N SER A 351 -75.95 53.80 9.24
CA SER A 351 -74.61 53.67 9.86
C SER A 351 -74.39 52.64 10.99
N CYS A 352 -74.38 51.37 10.57
CA CYS A 352 -73.53 50.35 11.20
C CYS A 352 -72.06 50.64 10.83
N LYS A 353 -71.37 51.51 11.58
CA LYS A 353 -69.93 51.77 11.39
C LYS A 353 -69.23 52.10 12.72
N ARG A 354 -69.19 51.13 13.65
CA ARG A 354 -68.07 50.99 14.59
C ARG A 354 -68.14 49.65 15.32
N CYS A 355 -67.48 48.64 14.78
CA CYS A 355 -66.93 47.54 15.56
C CYS A 355 -65.50 47.38 15.08
N SER A 356 -64.57 47.70 15.97
CA SER A 356 -63.12 47.69 15.80
C SER A 356 -62.56 46.34 15.37
#